data_AF-A0A2E7UQJ2-F1
#
_entry.id   AF-A0A2E7UQJ2-F1
#
_cell.length_a   1.000
_cell.length_b   1.000
_cell.length_c   1.000
_cell.angle_alpha   90.00
_cell.angle_beta   90.00
_cell.angle_gamma   90.00
#
_symmetry.space_group_name_H-M   'P 1'
#
loop_
_entity.id
_entity.type
_entity.pdbx_description
1 polymer ?
#
loop_
_entity_poly.entity_id
_entity_poly.type
_entity_poly.pdbx_seq_one_letter_code
_entity_poly.pdbx_strand_id
1 'polypeptide(L)'
;MPKLDILDLSPADAVHQPDLLWQIFARGVDGVVVRGFLPPLVMDGAAAALERDVRDFPCTGSENEDLDVEQVHVLGMTVTPSRIRGKVPYLERYLQSVAPFETACRRLFPEGDGFLERIERLLRDWSGGRPTGVFIDPGSGRPYTPSTIRVVPPGCEMPLHSGLDFLSLGIYGDLNAVLDPREQLSFFSVIQAPDAGGELVVYHTDFWDPEKPMQDNG
;
A
#
# COMPACT_ATOMS: atom_id res chain seq x y z
N MET A 1 4.23 -3.22 -27.84
CA MET A 1 3.89 -2.28 -26.75
C MET A 1 5.16 -1.52 -26.40
N PRO A 2 5.08 -0.21 -26.09
CA PRO A 2 6.23 0.49 -25.49
C PRO A 2 6.64 -0.24 -24.20
N LYS A 3 7.89 -0.06 -23.76
CA LYS A 3 8.38 -0.64 -22.51
C LYS A 3 8.12 0.35 -21.39
N LEU A 4 7.66 -0.11 -20.22
CA LEU A 4 7.60 0.74 -19.02
C LEU A 4 9.00 1.25 -18.67
N ASP A 5 9.12 2.55 -18.42
CA ASP A 5 10.33 3.18 -17.94
C ASP A 5 10.40 3.08 -16.42
N ILE A 6 11.09 2.04 -15.94
CA ILE A 6 11.26 1.78 -14.51
C ILE A 6 12.71 2.05 -14.13
N LEU A 7 12.91 2.99 -13.20
CA LEU A 7 14.23 3.24 -12.61
C LEU A 7 14.57 2.15 -11.59
N ASP A 8 15.80 1.64 -11.64
CA ASP A 8 16.33 0.66 -10.70
C ASP A 8 17.49 1.29 -9.93
N LEU A 9 17.26 1.58 -8.65
CA LEU A 9 18.12 2.42 -7.82
C LEU A 9 18.65 1.65 -6.61
N SER A 10 19.88 1.97 -6.22
CA SER A 10 20.36 1.66 -4.87
C SER A 10 19.77 2.65 -3.86
N PRO A 11 19.83 2.38 -2.54
CA PRO A 11 19.37 3.33 -1.53
C PRO A 11 20.18 4.63 -1.55
N ALA A 12 21.46 4.56 -1.91
CA ALA A 12 22.33 5.73 -2.03
C ALA A 12 21.96 6.60 -3.24
N ASP A 13 21.59 5.99 -4.37
CA ASP A 13 21.16 6.75 -5.56
C ASP A 13 19.75 7.33 -5.37
N ALA A 14 18.88 6.61 -4.65
CA ALA A 14 17.51 7.02 -4.40
C ALA A 14 17.40 8.37 -3.68
N VAL A 15 18.25 8.65 -2.70
CA VAL A 15 18.24 9.93 -1.97
C VAL A 15 18.71 11.13 -2.80
N HIS A 16 19.27 10.89 -3.99
CA HIS A 16 19.77 11.93 -4.90
C HIS A 16 18.84 12.23 -6.07
N GLN A 17 17.58 11.78 -6.02
CA GLN A 17 16.57 12.01 -7.06
C GLN A 17 15.54 13.07 -6.63
N PRO A 18 15.85 14.38 -6.72
CA PRO A 18 14.90 15.43 -6.39
C PRO A 18 13.70 15.39 -7.34
N ASP A 19 12.51 15.67 -6.82
CA ASP A 19 11.25 15.74 -7.57
C ASP A 19 10.86 14.45 -8.31
N LEU A 20 11.40 13.29 -7.90
CA LEU A 20 11.06 12.02 -8.53
C LEU A 20 9.55 11.70 -8.45
N LEU A 21 8.86 12.09 -7.37
CA LEU A 21 7.41 11.94 -7.28
C LEU A 21 6.68 12.74 -8.36
N TRP A 22 7.18 13.94 -8.69
CA TRP A 22 6.61 14.73 -9.79
C TRP A 22 6.92 14.11 -11.15
N GLN A 23 8.11 13.54 -11.34
CA GLN A 23 8.45 12.85 -12.58
C GLN A 23 7.54 11.65 -12.82
N ILE A 24 7.22 10.87 -11.78
CA ILE A 24 6.26 9.76 -11.90
C ILE A 24 4.85 10.30 -12.17
N PHE A 25 4.41 11.30 -11.39
CA PHE A 25 3.11 11.94 -11.57
C PHE A 25 2.92 12.55 -12.98
N ALA A 26 3.98 13.13 -13.55
CA ALA A 26 3.98 13.73 -14.89
C ALA A 26 4.26 12.70 -16.00
N ARG A 27 4.33 11.39 -15.66
CA ARG A 27 4.61 10.28 -16.59
C ARG A 27 5.94 10.41 -17.34
N GLY A 28 6.92 11.04 -16.70
CA GLY A 28 8.31 11.05 -17.17
C GLY A 28 9.06 9.75 -16.84
N VAL A 29 8.58 9.02 -15.82
CA VAL A 29 9.04 7.70 -15.38
C VAL A 29 7.79 6.92 -14.94
N ASP A 30 7.69 5.64 -15.27
CA ASP A 30 6.51 4.81 -14.94
C ASP A 30 6.60 4.19 -13.53
N GLY A 31 7.80 4.08 -12.98
CA GLY A 31 7.99 3.55 -11.63
C GLY A 31 9.45 3.48 -11.19
N VAL A 32 9.64 3.08 -9.94
CA VAL A 32 10.97 3.03 -9.30
C VAL A 32 11.07 1.78 -8.44
N VAL A 33 12.18 1.06 -8.58
CA VAL A 33 12.59 -0.03 -7.69
C VAL A 33 13.79 0.45 -6.89
N VAL A 34 13.69 0.44 -5.56
CA VAL A 34 14.82 0.71 -4.67
C VAL A 34 15.31 -0.60 -4.06
N ARG A 35 16.42 -1.12 -4.56
CA ARG A 35 16.98 -2.41 -4.10
C ARG A 35 17.63 -2.26 -2.73
N GLY A 36 17.40 -3.21 -1.84
CA GLY A 36 18.00 -3.19 -0.50
C GLY A 36 17.55 -1.99 0.34
N PHE A 37 16.32 -1.51 0.12
CA PHE A 37 15.74 -0.39 0.87
C PHE A 37 15.78 -0.61 2.39
N LEU A 38 15.51 -1.85 2.81
CA LEU A 38 15.78 -2.35 4.16
C LEU A 38 16.82 -3.46 4.09
N PRO A 39 17.70 -3.59 5.11
CA PRO A 39 18.66 -4.69 5.17
C PRO A 39 17.97 -6.06 5.23
N PRO A 40 18.51 -7.12 4.59
CA PRO A 40 17.92 -8.46 4.62
C PRO A 40 17.65 -8.98 6.04
N LEU A 41 18.60 -8.78 6.96
CA LEU A 41 18.44 -9.19 8.38
C LEU A 41 17.21 -8.56 9.05
N VAL A 42 16.86 -7.32 8.68
CA VAL A 42 15.67 -6.64 9.21
C VAL A 42 14.40 -7.27 8.63
N MET A 43 14.39 -7.57 7.33
CA MET A 43 13.25 -8.22 6.67
C MET A 43 13.04 -9.65 7.17
N ASP A 44 14.11 -10.43 7.34
CA ASP A 44 14.06 -11.78 7.91
C ASP A 44 13.52 -11.76 9.35
N GLY A 45 13.95 -10.77 10.15
CA GLY A 45 13.44 -10.57 11.51
C GLY A 45 11.95 -10.20 11.53
N ALA A 46 11.52 -9.32 10.63
CA ALA A 46 10.11 -8.94 10.48
C ALA A 46 9.25 -10.13 10.02
N ALA A 47 9.73 -10.94 9.07
CA ALA A 47 9.07 -12.16 8.63
C ALA A 47 8.89 -13.16 9.78
N ALA A 48 9.96 -13.46 10.52
CA ALA A 48 9.91 -14.36 11.66
C ALA A 48 8.99 -13.85 12.79
N ALA A 49 8.93 -12.54 13.00
CA ALA A 49 8.00 -11.94 13.95
C ALA A 49 6.54 -12.03 13.49
N LEU A 50 6.27 -11.80 12.20
CA LEU A 50 4.95 -11.99 11.61
C LEU A 50 4.49 -13.45 11.74
N GLU A 51 5.31 -14.43 11.37
CA GLU A 51 4.94 -15.84 11.48
C GLU A 51 4.54 -16.26 12.90
N ARG A 52 5.20 -15.70 13.92
CA ARG A 52 4.92 -15.98 15.33
C ARG A 52 3.68 -15.25 15.85
N ASP A 53 3.54 -13.97 15.51
CA ASP A 53 2.61 -13.04 16.16
C ASP A 53 1.51 -12.52 15.22
N VAL A 54 1.29 -13.14 14.04
CA VAL A 54 0.31 -12.68 13.03
C VAL A 54 -1.10 -12.48 13.61
N ARG A 55 -1.46 -13.29 14.61
CA ARG A 55 -2.78 -13.24 15.28
C ARG A 55 -2.99 -11.98 16.12
N ASP A 56 -1.92 -11.27 16.46
CA ASP A 56 -1.96 -10.03 17.25
C ASP A 56 -2.20 -8.79 16.38
N PHE A 57 -2.23 -8.95 15.05
CA PHE A 57 -2.55 -7.87 14.14
C PHE A 57 -4.07 -7.77 13.93
N PRO A 58 -4.64 -6.56 13.99
CA PRO A 58 -5.97 -6.33 13.44
C PRO A 58 -5.96 -6.79 11.97
N CYS A 59 -6.97 -7.54 11.54
CA CYS A 59 -7.07 -8.05 10.18
C CYS A 59 -8.42 -7.63 9.59
N THR A 60 -8.47 -7.26 8.31
CA THR A 60 -9.76 -7.23 7.62
C THR A 60 -10.29 -8.66 7.53
N GLY A 61 -11.57 -8.86 7.87
CA GLY A 61 -12.19 -10.18 7.72
C GLY A 61 -12.15 -10.69 6.27
N SER A 62 -12.29 -12.01 6.13
CA SER A 62 -12.41 -12.73 4.84
C SER A 62 -13.33 -11.98 3.87
N GLU A 63 -12.85 -11.70 2.67
CA GLU A 63 -13.70 -11.17 1.59
C GLU A 63 -14.53 -12.27 0.94
N ASN A 64 -14.13 -13.54 1.11
CA ASN A 64 -14.91 -14.70 0.69
C ASN A 64 -15.92 -15.14 1.77
N GLU A 65 -17.15 -15.43 1.38
CA GLU A 65 -18.15 -16.02 2.28
C GLU A 65 -17.83 -17.49 2.59
N ASP A 66 -17.12 -18.16 1.66
CA ASP A 66 -16.57 -19.49 1.88
C ASP A 66 -15.24 -19.40 2.62
N LEU A 67 -15.27 -19.77 3.90
CA LEU A 67 -14.10 -19.74 4.79
C LEU A 67 -13.07 -20.84 4.46
N ASP A 68 -13.44 -21.83 3.65
CA ASP A 68 -12.55 -22.92 3.25
C ASP A 68 -11.68 -22.54 2.04
N VAL A 69 -11.95 -21.39 1.40
CA VAL A 69 -11.14 -20.86 0.29
C VAL A 69 -10.02 -19.97 0.84
N GLU A 70 -8.79 -20.41 0.62
CA GLU A 70 -7.58 -19.63 0.92
C GLU A 70 -7.59 -18.32 0.13
N GLN A 71 -7.24 -17.20 0.79
CA GLN A 71 -7.29 -15.87 0.18
C GLN A 71 -6.19 -14.96 0.71
N VAL A 72 -5.97 -13.83 0.05
CA VAL A 72 -5.05 -12.80 0.53
C VAL A 72 -5.55 -12.24 1.88
N HIS A 73 -4.68 -12.24 2.88
CA HIS A 73 -4.97 -11.62 4.17
C HIS A 73 -4.37 -10.22 4.22
N VAL A 74 -5.14 -9.26 4.72
CA VAL A 74 -4.67 -7.88 4.94
C VAL A 74 -4.63 -7.61 6.44
N LEU A 75 -3.42 -7.48 6.97
CA LEU A 75 -3.18 -7.01 8.33
C LEU A 75 -3.21 -5.48 8.33
N GLY A 76 -3.99 -4.92 9.26
CA GLY A 76 -4.51 -3.57 9.20
C GLY A 76 -5.83 -3.52 8.44
N MET A 77 -6.55 -2.39 8.56
CA MET A 77 -7.73 -2.17 7.73
C MET A 77 -7.39 -1.27 6.55
N THR A 78 -7.88 -1.62 5.37
CA THR A 78 -7.89 -0.73 4.21
C THR A 78 -8.99 0.33 4.37
N VAL A 79 -8.80 1.51 3.77
CA VAL A 79 -9.88 2.50 3.67
C VAL A 79 -10.99 1.98 2.75
N THR A 80 -10.61 1.31 1.65
CA THR A 80 -11.54 0.67 0.73
C THR A 80 -12.40 -0.34 1.48
N PRO A 81 -13.74 -0.22 1.45
CA PRO A 81 -14.62 -1.13 2.15
C PRO A 81 -14.53 -2.56 1.61
N SER A 82 -14.36 -3.52 2.51
CA SER A 82 -14.64 -4.92 2.17
C SER A 82 -16.15 -5.14 2.06
N ARG A 83 -16.58 -6.21 1.39
CA ARG A 83 -17.99 -6.59 1.23
C ARG A 83 -18.71 -6.84 2.58
N ILE A 84 -17.98 -6.96 3.69
CA ILE A 84 -18.51 -7.22 5.03
C ILE A 84 -19.19 -5.97 5.61
N ARG A 85 -20.53 -6.02 5.67
CA ARG A 85 -21.36 -5.00 6.35
C ARG A 85 -21.26 -5.14 7.88
N GLY A 86 -20.90 -4.04 8.55
CA GLY A 86 -20.90 -3.92 10.00
C GLY A 86 -22.03 -3.03 10.53
N LYS A 87 -22.26 -3.05 11.85
CA LYS A 87 -23.20 -2.14 12.53
C LYS A 87 -22.64 -0.71 12.69
N VAL A 88 -21.31 -0.57 12.71
CA VAL A 88 -20.59 0.70 12.79
C VAL A 88 -20.26 1.17 11.37
N PRO A 89 -20.36 2.47 11.05
CA PRO A 89 -19.91 3.01 9.77
C PRO A 89 -18.48 2.57 9.45
N TYR A 90 -18.22 2.19 8.19
CA TYR A 90 -16.94 1.58 7.81
C TYR A 90 -15.74 2.47 8.17
N LEU A 91 -15.82 3.77 7.87
CA LEU A 91 -14.75 4.73 8.14
C LEU A 91 -14.41 4.80 9.63
N GLU A 92 -15.41 4.79 10.51
CA GLU A 92 -15.20 4.80 11.96
C GLU A 92 -14.43 3.55 12.41
N ARG A 93 -14.82 2.37 11.91
CA ARG A 93 -14.13 1.11 12.20
C ARG A 93 -12.68 1.14 11.69
N TYR A 94 -12.46 1.65 10.49
CA TYR A 94 -11.12 1.85 9.93
C TYR A 94 -10.26 2.74 10.84
N LEU A 95 -10.75 3.93 11.21
CA LEU A 95 -10.01 4.88 12.04
C LEU A 95 -9.73 4.34 13.46
N GLN A 96 -10.63 3.53 14.03
CA GLN A 96 -10.39 2.84 15.31
C GLN A 96 -9.29 1.79 15.23
N SER A 97 -9.06 1.19 14.05
CA SER A 97 -8.07 0.12 13.87
C SER A 97 -6.64 0.63 13.71
N VAL A 98 -6.45 1.92 13.39
CA VAL A 98 -5.15 2.51 13.04
C VAL A 98 -4.14 2.37 14.17
N ALA A 99 -4.45 2.87 15.37
CA ALA A 99 -3.50 2.87 16.49
C ALA A 99 -3.09 1.46 16.96
N PRO A 100 -4.01 0.47 17.10
CA PRO A 100 -3.62 -0.91 17.36
C PRO A 100 -2.71 -1.51 16.28
N PHE A 101 -3.00 -1.24 15.00
CA PHE A 101 -2.18 -1.74 13.89
C PHE A 101 -0.78 -1.11 13.89
N GLU A 102 -0.67 0.21 14.08
CA GLU A 102 0.63 0.89 14.19
C GLU A 102 1.46 0.36 15.35
N THR A 103 0.81 0.10 16.50
CA THR A 103 1.47 -0.51 17.66
C THR A 103 2.01 -1.89 17.33
N ALA A 104 1.28 -2.69 16.56
CA ALA A 104 1.73 -4.00 16.10
C ALA A 104 2.89 -3.90 15.10
N CYS A 105 2.83 -2.98 14.13
CA CYS A 105 3.89 -2.76 13.14
C CYS A 105 5.20 -2.29 13.75
N ARG A 106 5.18 -1.46 14.80
CA ARG A 106 6.39 -1.02 15.51
C ARG A 106 7.17 -2.18 16.16
N ARG A 107 6.53 -3.33 16.38
CA ARG A 107 7.22 -4.52 16.90
C ARG A 107 8.01 -5.26 15.82
N LEU A 108 7.71 -5.03 14.53
CA LEU A 108 8.36 -5.70 13.41
C LEU A 108 9.68 -5.02 13.02
N PHE A 109 9.76 -3.70 13.17
CA PHE A 109 10.90 -2.90 12.75
C PHE A 109 11.54 -2.19 13.94
N PRO A 110 12.86 -2.26 14.12
CA PRO A 110 13.56 -1.56 15.21
C PRO A 110 13.31 -0.03 15.21
N GLU A 111 13.28 0.58 16.39
CA GLU A 111 13.14 2.04 16.53
C GLU A 111 14.32 2.79 15.89
N GLY A 112 14.05 3.99 15.36
CA GLY A 112 15.06 4.93 14.85
C GLY A 112 15.48 4.70 13.39
N ASP A 113 15.01 3.63 12.76
CA ASP A 113 15.31 3.30 11.36
C ASP A 113 14.25 2.38 10.72
N GLY A 114 13.01 2.51 11.20
CA GLY A 114 11.88 1.69 10.78
C GLY A 114 11.43 1.93 9.34
N PHE A 115 10.61 1.02 8.83
CA PHE A 115 10.11 1.06 7.46
C PHE A 115 9.41 2.39 7.13
N LEU A 116 8.50 2.84 8.00
CA LEU A 116 7.68 4.03 7.74
C LEU A 116 8.49 5.32 7.81
N GLU A 117 9.43 5.42 8.76
CA GLU A 117 10.32 6.57 8.89
C GLU A 117 11.25 6.70 7.68
N ARG A 118 11.71 5.57 7.12
CA ARG A 118 12.49 5.54 5.88
C ARG A 118 11.64 5.95 4.67
N ILE A 119 10.42 5.44 4.56
CA ILE A 119 9.50 5.81 3.47
C ILE A 119 9.17 7.30 3.53
N GLU A 120 8.82 7.83 4.71
CA GLU A 120 8.52 9.25 4.87
C GLU A 120 9.68 10.14 4.44
N ARG A 121 10.91 9.78 4.84
CA ARG A 121 12.12 10.49 4.43
C ARG A 121 12.33 10.43 2.92
N LEU A 122 12.21 9.24 2.33
CA LEU A 122 12.36 9.06 0.89
C LEU A 122 11.33 9.89 0.11
N LEU A 123 10.06 9.84 0.52
CA LEU A 123 9.00 10.61 -0.10
C LEU A 123 9.23 12.12 0.03
N ARG A 124 9.78 12.58 1.15
CA ARG A 124 10.13 13.99 1.38
C ARG A 124 11.27 14.45 0.47
N ASP A 125 12.27 13.61 0.28
CA ASP A 125 13.39 13.90 -0.62
C ASP A 125 12.90 13.94 -2.08
N TRP A 126 12.07 12.96 -2.47
CA TRP A 126 11.49 12.86 -3.82
C TRP A 126 10.39 13.86 -4.11
N SER A 127 9.84 14.54 -3.10
CA SER A 127 8.83 15.58 -3.28
C SER A 127 9.44 16.95 -3.60
N GLY A 128 10.77 17.06 -3.70
CA GLY A 128 11.43 18.37 -3.89
C GLY A 128 11.25 19.28 -2.67
N GLY A 129 11.12 18.71 -1.47
CA GLY A 129 10.92 19.45 -0.23
C GLY A 129 9.47 19.85 0.07
N ARG A 130 8.49 19.40 -0.73
CA ARG A 130 7.07 19.54 -0.39
C ARG A 130 6.74 18.74 0.88
N PRO A 131 5.86 19.25 1.77
CA PRO A 131 5.44 18.50 2.95
C PRO A 131 4.85 17.14 2.59
N THR A 132 5.26 16.13 3.33
CA THR A 132 4.71 14.76 3.25
C THR A 132 4.07 14.42 4.59
N GLY A 133 2.97 13.67 4.56
CA GLY A 133 2.30 13.26 5.78
C GLY A 133 1.12 12.35 5.50
N VAL A 134 0.58 11.82 6.59
CA VAL A 134 -0.63 11.00 6.57
C VAL A 134 -1.85 11.92 6.64
N PHE A 135 -2.89 11.61 5.87
CA PHE A 135 -4.13 12.36 5.91
C PHE A 135 -4.81 12.21 7.27
N ILE A 136 -5.30 13.33 7.80
CA ILE A 136 -6.07 13.39 9.05
C ILE A 136 -7.53 13.58 8.69
N ASP A 137 -8.38 12.67 9.16
CA ASP A 137 -9.83 12.76 8.98
C ASP A 137 -10.36 14.06 9.62
N PRO A 138 -10.98 14.98 8.85
CA PRO A 138 -11.43 16.27 9.39
C PRO A 138 -12.58 16.12 10.40
N GLY A 139 -13.39 15.07 10.29
CA GLY A 139 -14.53 14.82 11.18
C GLY A 139 -14.13 14.35 12.57
N SER A 140 -13.14 13.47 12.67
CA SER A 140 -12.71 12.86 13.95
C SER A 140 -11.33 13.28 14.43
N GLY A 141 -10.53 13.95 13.59
CA GLY A 141 -9.15 14.34 13.92
C GLY A 141 -8.16 13.18 14.02
N ARG A 142 -8.56 11.96 13.60
CA ARG A 142 -7.70 10.77 13.65
C ARG A 142 -6.94 10.57 12.34
N PRO A 143 -5.71 10.06 12.39
CA PRO A 143 -4.93 9.77 11.19
C PRO A 143 -5.48 8.55 10.47
N TYR A 144 -5.24 8.51 9.17
CA TYR A 144 -5.33 7.30 8.36
C TYR A 144 -4.15 6.37 8.70
N THR A 145 -4.19 5.09 8.34
CA THR A 145 -2.99 4.24 8.40
C THR A 145 -2.10 4.51 7.19
N PRO A 146 -0.77 4.63 7.35
CA PRO A 146 0.14 4.85 6.23
C PRO A 146 0.36 3.62 5.36
N SER A 147 0.04 2.41 5.86
CA SER A 147 0.28 1.15 5.15
C SER A 147 -0.61 0.03 5.69
N THR A 148 -0.62 -1.09 4.98
CA THR A 148 -1.14 -2.38 5.46
C THR A 148 -0.10 -3.46 5.13
N ILE A 149 -0.22 -4.64 5.73
CA ILE A 149 0.62 -5.80 5.36
C ILE A 149 -0.26 -6.81 4.64
N ARG A 150 0.15 -7.23 3.44
CA ARG A 150 -0.56 -8.25 2.67
C ARG A 150 0.19 -9.57 2.78
N VAL A 151 -0.50 -10.61 3.24
CA VAL A 151 -0.02 -11.99 3.24
C VAL A 151 -0.73 -12.71 2.10
N VAL A 152 0.04 -13.25 1.17
CA VAL A 152 -0.47 -13.92 -0.04
C VAL A 152 -0.12 -15.41 0.07
N PRO A 153 -1.08 -16.27 0.45
CA PRO A 153 -0.85 -17.70 0.53
C PRO A 153 -0.57 -18.35 -0.83
N PRO A 154 -0.01 -19.57 -0.86
CA PRO A 154 0.19 -20.30 -2.11
C PRO A 154 -1.13 -20.49 -2.89
N GLY A 155 -1.09 -20.17 -4.18
CA GLY A 155 -2.25 -20.29 -5.07
C GLY A 155 -3.21 -19.08 -5.03
N CYS A 156 -2.97 -18.10 -4.16
CA CYS A 156 -3.70 -16.85 -4.16
C CYS A 156 -3.01 -15.80 -5.03
N GLU A 157 -3.80 -14.86 -5.55
CA GLU A 157 -3.31 -13.69 -6.28
C GLU A 157 -4.10 -12.44 -5.89
N MET A 158 -3.56 -11.29 -6.25
CA MET A 158 -4.31 -10.04 -6.20
C MET A 158 -4.94 -9.79 -7.57
N PRO A 159 -6.26 -9.56 -7.65
CA PRO A 159 -6.92 -9.39 -8.94
C PRO A 159 -6.48 -8.07 -9.59
N LEU A 160 -6.51 -8.02 -10.93
CA LEU A 160 -6.10 -6.86 -11.73
C LEU A 160 -6.90 -5.61 -11.39
N HIS A 161 -6.33 -4.61 -10.72
CA HIS A 161 -7.05 -3.40 -10.31
C HIS A 161 -6.29 -2.13 -10.70
N SER A 162 -6.99 -1.00 -10.68
CA SER A 162 -6.38 0.32 -10.83
C SER A 162 -6.34 1.03 -9.49
N GLY A 163 -5.25 1.75 -9.22
CA GLY A 163 -5.15 2.61 -8.05
C GLY A 163 -6.34 3.58 -7.97
N LEU A 164 -6.75 4.18 -9.08
CA LEU A 164 -7.80 5.21 -9.13
C LEU A 164 -9.25 4.70 -8.99
N ASP A 165 -9.48 3.39 -8.86
CA ASP A 165 -10.84 2.83 -8.67
C ASP A 165 -11.52 3.45 -7.42
N PHE A 166 -10.74 3.90 -6.42
CA PHE A 166 -11.25 4.52 -5.19
C PHE A 166 -12.02 5.83 -5.40
N LEU A 167 -11.77 6.56 -6.49
CA LEU A 167 -12.36 7.89 -6.73
C LEU A 167 -13.90 7.84 -6.77
N SER A 168 -14.46 6.69 -7.15
CA SER A 168 -15.90 6.46 -7.24
C SER A 168 -16.57 6.17 -5.89
N LEU A 169 -15.79 5.89 -4.83
CA LEU A 169 -16.29 5.43 -3.55
C LEU A 169 -16.51 6.61 -2.60
N GLY A 170 -17.76 6.81 -2.17
CA GLY A 170 -18.14 7.96 -1.33
C GLY A 170 -17.39 8.07 0.01
N ILE A 171 -16.82 6.97 0.52
CA ILE A 171 -15.99 6.98 1.74
C ILE A 171 -14.72 7.85 1.61
N TYR A 172 -14.27 8.10 0.38
CA TYR A 172 -13.11 8.94 0.09
C TYR A 172 -13.46 10.41 -0.11
N GLY A 173 -14.71 10.84 0.12
CA GLY A 173 -15.16 12.20 -0.18
C GLY A 173 -14.24 13.31 0.37
N ASP A 174 -13.87 13.23 1.64
CA ASP A 174 -12.97 14.20 2.27
C ASP A 174 -11.53 14.12 1.73
N LEU A 175 -11.05 12.91 1.42
CA LEU A 175 -9.73 12.72 0.83
C LEU A 175 -9.69 13.27 -0.61
N ASN A 176 -10.73 13.01 -1.41
CA ASN A 176 -10.88 13.51 -2.78
C ASN A 176 -10.94 15.04 -2.84
N ALA A 177 -11.35 15.71 -1.76
CA ALA A 177 -11.37 17.17 -1.70
C ALA A 177 -9.97 17.80 -1.64
N VAL A 178 -8.93 17.02 -1.32
CA VAL A 178 -7.55 17.51 -1.16
C VAL A 178 -6.53 16.83 -2.06
N LEU A 179 -6.89 15.73 -2.72
CA LEU A 179 -6.03 15.02 -3.65
C LEU A 179 -6.15 15.54 -5.08
N ASP A 180 -5.07 15.39 -5.84
CA ASP A 180 -5.11 15.50 -7.29
C ASP A 180 -5.57 14.15 -7.88
N PRO A 181 -6.74 14.05 -8.52
CA PRO A 181 -7.31 12.77 -8.94
C PRO A 181 -6.70 12.24 -10.25
N ARG A 182 -5.71 12.93 -10.82
CA ARG A 182 -5.09 12.51 -12.09
C ARG A 182 -4.29 11.22 -11.94
N GLU A 183 -3.61 11.06 -10.82
CA GLU A 183 -2.74 9.92 -10.55
C GLU A 183 -2.70 9.58 -9.06
N GLN A 184 -2.52 8.30 -8.76
CA GLN A 184 -2.17 7.80 -7.43
C GLN A 184 -0.95 6.91 -7.55
N LEU A 185 0.03 7.12 -6.68
CA LEU A 185 1.23 6.29 -6.60
C LEU A 185 1.01 5.15 -5.61
N SER A 186 1.34 3.93 -6.02
CA SER A 186 1.42 2.76 -5.14
C SER A 186 2.86 2.55 -4.69
N PHE A 187 3.05 2.18 -3.43
CA PHE A 187 4.33 1.72 -2.91
C PHE A 187 4.14 0.48 -2.05
N PHE A 188 5.15 -0.38 -2.01
CA PHE A 188 5.20 -1.53 -1.11
C PHE A 188 6.66 -1.97 -0.92
N SER A 189 6.90 -2.81 0.08
CA SER A 189 8.16 -3.52 0.25
C SER A 189 7.89 -4.98 0.54
N VAL A 190 8.71 -5.86 -0.01
CA VAL A 190 8.56 -7.31 0.14
C VAL A 190 9.26 -7.75 1.41
N ILE A 191 8.49 -8.15 2.42
CA ILE A 191 9.04 -8.69 3.69
C ILE A 191 9.61 -10.09 3.46
N GLN A 192 8.85 -10.94 2.77
CA GLN A 192 9.23 -12.30 2.42
C GLN A 192 8.75 -12.59 0.99
N ALA A 193 9.69 -12.92 0.10
CA ALA A 193 9.36 -13.31 -1.26
C ALA A 193 8.95 -14.79 -1.31
N PRO A 194 8.02 -15.19 -2.21
CA PRO A 194 7.75 -16.59 -2.47
C PRO A 194 8.92 -17.23 -3.25
N ASP A 195 9.00 -18.57 -3.23
CA ASP A 195 9.98 -19.32 -4.02
C ASP A 195 9.77 -19.14 -5.55
N ALA A 196 8.51 -18.98 -5.96
CA ALA A 196 8.10 -18.71 -7.34
C ALA A 196 6.74 -18.00 -7.38
N GLY A 197 6.47 -17.27 -8.48
CA GLY A 197 5.25 -16.47 -8.63
C GLY A 197 5.30 -15.17 -7.80
N GLY A 198 4.13 -14.63 -7.47
CA GLY A 198 4.02 -13.38 -6.69
C GLY A 198 4.58 -12.14 -7.39
N GLU A 199 4.58 -12.14 -8.72
CA GLU A 199 5.11 -11.06 -9.54
C GLU A 199 4.15 -9.86 -9.57
N LEU A 200 4.68 -8.65 -9.50
CA LEU A 200 3.92 -7.45 -9.85
C LEU A 200 3.92 -7.30 -11.36
N VAL A 201 2.74 -7.41 -11.98
CA VAL A 201 2.54 -7.15 -13.41
C VAL A 201 1.82 -5.82 -13.59
N VAL A 202 2.48 -4.87 -14.24
CA VAL A 202 1.91 -3.55 -14.59
C VAL A 202 1.64 -3.51 -16.09
N TYR A 203 0.42 -3.12 -16.46
CA TYR A 203 -0.02 -3.01 -17.84
C TYR A 203 0.03 -1.54 -18.29
N HIS A 204 0.20 -1.31 -19.59
CA HIS A 204 0.15 0.03 -20.19
C HIS A 204 -1.28 0.60 -20.30
N THR A 205 -2.29 -0.16 -19.89
CA THR A 205 -3.68 0.26 -19.93
C THR A 205 -3.93 1.29 -18.83
N ASP A 206 -4.32 2.49 -19.24
CA ASP A 206 -4.67 3.57 -18.33
C ASP A 206 -6.05 3.37 -17.69
N PHE A 207 -6.23 3.89 -16.47
CA PHE A 207 -7.53 3.88 -15.78
C PHE A 207 -8.66 4.54 -16.60
N TRP A 208 -8.30 5.55 -17.39
CA TRP A 208 -9.20 6.34 -18.22
C TRP A 208 -9.42 5.73 -19.61
N ASP A 209 -8.76 4.62 -19.93
CA ASP A 209 -8.91 3.93 -21.21
C ASP A 209 -10.33 3.32 -21.31
N PRO A 210 -11.14 3.69 -22.32
CA PRO A 210 -12.48 3.13 -22.49
C PRO A 210 -12.49 1.63 -22.82
N GLU A 211 -11.38 1.09 -23.32
CA GLU A 211 -11.22 -0.33 -23.65
C GLU A 211 -10.52 -1.11 -22.54
N LYS A 212 -10.32 -0.50 -21.35
CA LYS A 212 -9.65 -1.20 -20.25
C LYS A 212 -10.37 -2.51 -19.92
N PRO A 213 -9.62 -3.61 -19.67
CA PRO A 213 -10.22 -4.84 -19.16
C PRO A 213 -10.99 -4.50 -17.89
N MET A 214 -12.30 -4.69 -17.91
CA MET A 214 -13.07 -4.61 -16.68
C MET A 214 -12.78 -5.87 -15.87
N GLN A 215 -12.54 -5.72 -14.56
CA GLN A 215 -12.68 -6.87 -13.68
C GLN A 215 -14.10 -7.39 -13.82
N ASP A 216 -14.24 -8.69 -14.08
CA ASP A 216 -15.51 -9.37 -13.90
C ASP A 216 -15.73 -9.40 -12.38
N ASN A 217 -16.47 -8.40 -11.88
CA ASN A 217 -16.83 -8.30 -10.48
C ASN A 217 -17.87 -9.40 -10.21
N GLY A 218 -17.40 -10.64 -10.06
CA GLY A 218 -18.22 -11.77 -9.63
C GLY A 218 -19.14 -11.42 -8.46
#